data_AF-A0A7L3MHM0-F1
#
_entry.id   AF-A0A7L3MHM0-F1
#
_cell.length_a   1.000
_cell.length_b   1.000
_cell.length_c   1.000
_cell.angle_alpha   90.00
_cell.angle_beta   90.00
_cell.angle_gamma   90.00
#
_symmetry.space_group_name_H-M   'P 1'
#
loop_
_entity.id
_entity.type
_entity.pdbx_description
1 polymer ?
#
loop_
_entity_poly.entity_id
_entity_poly.type
_entity_poly.pdbx_seq_one_letter_code
_entity_poly.pdbx_strand_id
1 'polypeptide(L)'
;VTEMGLTISWIFSSDPKSISFSVVYQESEDTPLDQCKVLIPMTRCNSHKETIRGQVKVRNAGIYTLIFDNTFSRFVSKRVFYHLAVERPVIYDGSDFP
;
A
#
# COMPACT_ATOMS: atom_id res chain seq x y z
N VAL A 1 -2.99 -4.29 10.86
CA VAL A 1 -4.04 -5.23 10.42
C VAL A 1 -4.00 -6.46 11.30
N THR A 2 -5.13 -6.88 11.86
CA THR A 2 -5.20 -7.93 12.88
C THR A 2 -5.69 -9.29 12.37
N GLU A 3 -6.22 -9.34 11.14
CA GLU A 3 -6.83 -10.55 10.56
C GLU A 3 -6.17 -10.90 9.21
N MET A 4 -5.96 -12.20 8.99
CA MET A 4 -5.43 -12.73 7.73
C MET A 4 -6.53 -12.86 6.67
N GLY A 5 -6.14 -12.91 5.39
CA GLY A 5 -7.07 -13.11 4.29
C GLY A 5 -7.73 -11.83 3.76
N LEU A 6 -7.61 -10.72 4.50
CA LEU A 6 -8.00 -9.38 4.04
C LEU A 6 -7.16 -8.92 2.84
N THR A 7 -7.67 -7.95 2.10
CA THR A 7 -6.94 -7.27 1.03
C THR A 7 -6.78 -5.80 1.39
N ILE A 8 -5.56 -5.29 1.38
CA ILE A 8 -5.27 -3.86 1.44
C ILE A 8 -5.15 -3.38 0.00
N SER A 9 -5.98 -2.43 -0.41
CA SER A 9 -5.90 -1.81 -1.73
C SER A 9 -5.60 -0.32 -1.59
N TRP A 10 -4.96 0.23 -2.61
CA TRP A 10 -4.67 1.66 -2.67
C TRP A 10 -4.86 2.19 -4.08
N ILE A 11 -5.22 3.46 -4.13
CA ILE A 11 -5.21 4.28 -5.32
C ILE A 11 -4.59 5.62 -4.97
N PHE A 12 -3.64 6.12 -5.78
CA PHE A 12 -3.04 7.42 -5.53
C PHE A 12 -2.61 8.16 -6.81
N SER A 13 -2.56 9.48 -6.70
CA SER A 13 -1.97 10.40 -7.68
C SER A 13 -1.11 11.44 -6.97
N SER A 14 -0.24 12.14 -7.70
CA SER A 14 0.65 13.17 -7.13
C SER A 14 0.68 14.44 -7.96
N ASP A 15 0.90 15.58 -7.31
CA ASP A 15 0.98 16.87 -7.96
C ASP A 15 2.00 17.79 -7.23
N PRO A 16 2.99 18.40 -7.92
CA PRO A 16 3.39 18.19 -9.31
C PRO A 16 4.47 17.10 -9.44
N LYS A 17 4.58 16.41 -10.57
CA LYS A 17 5.61 15.38 -10.85
C LYS A 17 5.45 14.08 -10.03
N SER A 18 6.32 13.11 -10.32
CA SER A 18 6.37 11.76 -9.75
C SER A 18 6.66 11.76 -8.25
N ILE A 19 6.26 10.69 -7.57
CA ILE A 19 6.68 10.36 -6.21
C ILE A 19 7.13 8.89 -6.14
N SER A 20 8.00 8.54 -5.20
CA SER A 20 8.36 7.14 -4.97
C SER A 20 7.37 6.48 -4.02
N PHE A 21 7.08 5.21 -4.25
CA PHE A 21 6.13 4.43 -3.47
C PHE A 21 6.71 3.05 -3.14
N SER A 22 6.47 2.59 -1.91
CA SER A 22 6.78 1.22 -1.47
C SER A 22 5.77 0.74 -0.43
N VAL A 23 5.77 -0.57 -0.21
CA VAL A 23 4.99 -1.20 0.87
C VAL A 23 5.91 -2.12 1.67
N VAL A 24 5.96 -1.93 2.98
CA VAL A 24 6.72 -2.77 3.91
C VAL A 24 5.80 -3.39 4.94
N TYR A 25 6.21 -4.54 5.46
CA TYR A 25 5.52 -5.26 6.54
C TYR A 25 6.44 -5.45 7.73
N GLN A 26 5.89 -5.27 8.92
CA GLN A 26 6.51 -5.62 10.19
C GLN A 26 5.48 -6.28 11.11
N GLU A 27 5.90 -7.17 12.00
CA GLU A 27 4.99 -7.90 12.87
C GLU A 27 4.40 -6.99 13.96
N SER A 28 5.22 -6.10 14.51
CA SER A 28 4.88 -5.14 15.57
C SER A 28 5.68 -3.84 15.44
N GLU A 29 5.39 -2.83 16.27
CA GLU A 29 6.19 -1.59 16.31
C GLU A 29 7.63 -1.84 16.80
N ASP A 30 7.83 -2.83 17.66
CA ASP A 30 9.15 -3.21 18.21
C ASP A 30 9.97 -4.11 17.28
N THR A 31 9.43 -4.46 16.11
CA THR A 31 10.13 -5.33 15.16
C THR A 31 11.42 -4.64 14.70
N PRO A 32 12.60 -5.28 14.85
CA PRO A 32 13.86 -4.76 14.36
C PRO A 32 13.82 -4.44 12.86
N LEU A 33 14.50 -3.37 12.44
CA LEU A 33 14.46 -2.87 11.06
C LEU A 33 14.94 -3.91 10.03
N ASP A 34 15.88 -4.78 10.40
CA ASP A 34 16.39 -5.87 9.57
C ASP A 34 15.38 -7.01 9.36
N GLN A 35 14.31 -7.05 10.17
CA GLN A 35 13.21 -8.02 10.05
C GLN A 35 12.00 -7.46 9.28
N CYS A 36 12.00 -6.17 8.95
CA CYS A 36 10.99 -5.57 8.10
C CYS A 36 11.05 -6.18 6.69
N LYS A 37 9.90 -6.66 6.20
CA LYS A 37 9.80 -7.31 4.89
C LYS A 37 9.31 -6.32 3.85
N VAL A 38 10.09 -6.14 2.78
CA VAL A 38 9.66 -5.36 1.62
C VAL A 38 8.65 -6.19 0.82
N LEU A 39 7.41 -5.71 0.74
CA LEU A 39 6.35 -6.32 -0.07
C LEU A 39 6.30 -5.72 -1.47
N ILE A 40 6.48 -4.40 -1.57
CA ILE A 40 6.61 -3.67 -2.83
C ILE A 40 7.87 -2.81 -2.72
N PRO A 41 8.86 -2.98 -3.60
CA PRO A 41 10.10 -2.23 -3.55
C PRO A 41 9.88 -0.75 -3.88
N MET A 42 10.73 0.11 -3.33
CA MET A 42 10.72 1.56 -3.57
C MET A 42 10.86 1.85 -5.06
N THR A 43 9.76 2.30 -5.67
CA THR A 43 9.67 2.53 -7.10
C THR A 43 9.16 3.93 -7.36
N ARG A 44 9.83 4.65 -8.25
CA ARG A 44 9.40 5.98 -8.67
C ARG A 44 8.21 5.88 -9.62
N CYS A 45 7.05 6.37 -9.19
CA CYS A 45 5.81 6.31 -9.94
C CYS A 45 5.52 7.64 -10.64
N ASN A 46 5.13 7.59 -11.91
CA ASN A 46 4.66 8.77 -12.65
C ASN A 46 3.20 9.14 -12.33
N SER A 47 2.85 9.14 -11.04
CA SER A 47 1.49 9.32 -10.49
C SER A 47 0.85 10.69 -10.74
N HIS A 48 1.59 11.62 -11.33
CA HIS A 48 1.11 12.91 -11.83
C HIS A 48 0.58 12.86 -13.26
N LYS A 49 0.85 11.76 -13.97
CA LYS A 49 0.37 11.52 -15.33
C LYS A 49 -0.79 10.53 -15.33
N GLU A 50 -0.69 9.50 -14.50
CA GLU A 50 -1.68 8.44 -14.40
C GLU A 50 -1.84 8.00 -12.95
N THR A 51 -3.08 7.78 -12.53
CA THR A 51 -3.39 7.30 -11.18
C THR A 51 -2.89 5.87 -10.99
N ILE A 52 -2.12 5.66 -9.93
CA ILE A 52 -1.56 4.35 -9.59
C ILE A 52 -2.54 3.58 -8.73
N ARG A 53 -2.74 2.30 -9.02
CA ARG A 53 -3.56 1.37 -8.25
C ARG A 53 -2.76 0.15 -7.88
N GLY A 54 -3.03 -0.44 -6.72
CA GLY A 54 -2.39 -1.67 -6.29
C GLY A 54 -3.08 -2.28 -5.09
N GLN A 55 -2.71 -3.51 -4.77
CA GLN A 55 -3.23 -4.22 -3.61
C GLN A 55 -2.24 -5.26 -3.10
N VAL A 56 -2.36 -5.61 -1.81
CA VAL A 56 -1.68 -6.76 -1.19
C VAL A 56 -2.68 -7.57 -0.38
N LYS A 57 -2.55 -8.89 -0.44
CA LYS A 57 -3.28 -9.80 0.45
C LYS A 57 -2.54 -9.89 1.79
N VAL A 58 -3.29 -9.72 2.88
CA VAL A 58 -2.79 -9.83 4.24
C VAL A 58 -2.58 -11.30 4.56
N ARG A 59 -1.32 -11.73 4.54
CA ARG A 59 -0.94 -13.11 4.85
C ARG A 59 -0.65 -13.31 6.34
N ASN A 60 -0.23 -12.26 7.03
CA ASN A 60 0.10 -12.28 8.45
C ASN A 60 -0.54 -11.06 9.12
N ALA A 61 -0.96 -11.21 10.37
CA ALA A 61 -1.27 -10.05 11.19
C ALA A 61 0.00 -9.20 11.40
N GLY A 62 -0.17 -7.89 11.50
CA GLY A 62 0.93 -6.94 11.71
C GLY A 62 0.69 -5.60 11.04
N ILE A 63 1.75 -4.82 10.91
CA ILE A 63 1.72 -3.44 10.42
C ILE A 63 2.20 -3.43 8.97
N TYR A 64 1.38 -2.84 8.10
CA TYR A 64 1.65 -2.68 6.69
C TYR A 64 1.80 -1.19 6.41
N THR A 65 3.02 -0.74 6.10
CA THR A 65 3.33 0.67 5.92
C THR A 65 3.44 0.98 4.44
N LEU A 66 2.53 1.81 3.94
CA LEU A 66 2.57 2.37 2.60
C LEU A 66 3.37 3.66 2.66
N ILE A 67 4.51 3.71 1.98
CA ILE A 67 5.47 4.80 2.08
C ILE A 67 5.41 5.63 0.80
N PHE A 68 5.17 6.93 0.94
CA PHE A 68 5.33 7.93 -0.10
C PHE A 68 6.64 8.69 0.14
N ASP A 69 7.62 8.47 -0.72
CA ASP A 69 8.96 9.02 -0.57
C ASP A 69 9.24 10.12 -1.61
N ASN A 70 9.63 11.29 -1.13
CA ASN A 70 10.02 12.45 -1.95
C ASN A 70 11.50 12.85 -1.74
N THR A 71 12.33 11.98 -1.15
CA THR A 71 13.73 12.28 -0.80
C THR A 71 14.61 12.59 -2.02
N PHE A 72 14.25 12.07 -3.19
CA PHE A 72 14.95 12.37 -4.43
C PHE A 72 14.66 13.79 -4.98
N SER A 73 13.62 14.49 -4.50
CA SER A 73 13.31 15.85 -4.91
C SER A 73 14.02 16.86 -4.00
N ARG A 74 14.88 17.71 -4.56
CA ARG A 74 15.58 18.75 -3.77
C ARG A 74 14.76 19.99 -3.47
N PHE A 75 13.88 20.39 -4.38
CA PHE A 75 13.21 21.70 -4.33
C PHE A 75 11.69 21.66 -4.54
N VAL A 76 11.12 20.46 -4.73
CA VAL A 76 9.73 20.32 -5.16
C VAL A 76 8.98 19.41 -4.20
N SER A 77 8.13 19.99 -3.37
CA SER A 77 7.14 19.27 -2.58
C SER A 77 6.08 18.62 -3.48
N LYS A 78 5.45 17.56 -2.99
CA LYS A 78 4.37 16.84 -3.69
C LYS A 78 3.15 16.80 -2.80
N ARG A 79 2.01 17.17 -3.34
CA ARG A 79 0.72 16.79 -2.78
C ARG A 79 0.38 15.40 -3.32
N VAL A 80 0.09 14.46 -2.43
CA VAL A 80 -0.35 13.11 -2.77
C VAL A 80 -1.82 13.01 -2.45
N PHE A 81 -2.63 12.67 -3.45
CA PHE A 81 -4.02 12.29 -3.25
C PHE A 81 -4.06 10.79 -3.18
N TYR A 82 -4.65 10.25 -2.11
CA TYR A 82 -4.69 8.80 -1.93
C TYR A 82 -6.04 8.38 -1.36
N HIS A 83 -6.38 7.12 -1.63
CA HIS A 83 -7.43 6.39 -0.95
C HIS A 83 -6.92 4.98 -0.67
N LEU A 84 -7.06 4.54 0.58
CA LEU A 84 -6.71 3.20 1.03
C LEU A 84 -8.00 2.51 1.48
N ALA A 85 -8.14 1.24 1.11
CA ALA A 85 -9.22 0.40 1.59
C ALA A 85 -8.68 -0.93 2.13
N VAL A 86 -9.43 -1.50 3.08
CA VAL A 86 -9.19 -2.84 3.59
C VAL A 86 -10.49 -3.62 3.43
N GLU A 87 -10.43 -4.69 2.65
CA GLU A 87 -11.60 -5.45 2.23
C GLU A 87 -11.52 -6.89 2.73
N ARG A 88 -12.65 -7.43 3.18
CA ARG A 88 -12.80 -8.86 3.46
C ARG A 88 -13.04 -9.61 2.15
N PRO A 89 -12.50 -10.83 2.00
CA PRO A 89 -12.85 -11.67 0.86
C PRO A 89 -14.36 -11.96 0.88
N VAL A 90 -15.02 -11.76 -0.25
CA VAL A 90 -16.41 -12.18 -0.44
C VAL A 90 -16.39 -13.70 -0.60
N ILE A 91 -16.88 -14.41 0.41
CA ILE A 91 -17.11 -15.85 0.33
C ILE A 91 -18.50 -16.02 -0.26
N TYR A 92 -18.57 -16.51 -1.51
CA TYR A 92 -19.83 -16.93 -2.11
C TYR A 92 -20.19 -18.31 -1.53
N ASP A 93 -21.31 -18.40 -0.83
CA ASP A 93 -21.79 -19.62 -0.17
C ASP A 93 -22.78 -20.42 -1.04
N GLY A 94 -23.11 -19.94 -2.24
CA GLY A 94 -23.98 -20.66 -3.17
C GLY A 94 -25.44 -20.71 -2.76
N SER A 95 -25.87 -19.90 -1.79
CA SER A 95 -27.27 -19.87 -1.33
C SER A 95 -28.27 -19.30 -2.36
N ASP A 96 -27.76 -18.74 -3.46
CA ASP A 96 -28.57 -18.08 -4.48
C ASP A 96 -29.05 -19.01 -5.62
N PHE A 97 -28.82 -20.33 -5.51
CA PHE A 97 -29.30 -21.30 -6.49
C PHE A 97 -30.68 -21.89 -6.06
N PRO A 98 -31.73 -21.75 -6.90
CA PRO A 98 -33.07 -22.27 -6.62
C PRO A 98 -33.20 -23.78 -6.77
#